data_AF-A0A952WBI1-F1
#
_entry.id   AF-A0A952WBI1-F1
#
_cell.length_a   1.000
_cell.length_b   1.000
_cell.length_c   1.000
_cell.angle_alpha   90.00
_cell.angle_beta   90.00
_cell.angle_gamma   90.00
#
_symmetry.space_group_name_H-M   'P 1'
#
loop_
_entity.id
_entity.type
_entity.pdbx_description
1 polymer ?
#
loop_
_entity_poly.entity_id
_entity_poly.type
_entity_poly.pdbx_seq_one_letter_code
_entity_poly.pdbx_strand_id
1 'polypeptide(L)'
;MCEWTGESWVPTSPAFCNNTERPVLSADLGDGTKTYGHAPAVGDQNAKILIWRGSQWEVIARTDGLFAPSLCVYDDGSGPGLYATGDFHHINGIPAPGFAMYRNGMWTAVGTELYGRRGGPMKVFDDGSGPAIYLIMGWGSGPGLWPECIARWNGTTWSSVGGGLSNPSGFIGVLSMEVFDDGTGPAIYFGGAFSLAGGVPVRNIARWNGTQWSSPGWGSGAYVEQMAVLHEPDGRRSLFIGGSFVNVGGGTSPDLARWVGCPNCYVNCDGSSVSPTLTANDFMCFINRYASRDPYANCNVDSVINAADFQCFLAKYAQGCGR
;
A
#
# COMPACT_ATOMS: atom_id res chain seq x y z
N MET A 1 -2.82 21.91 -0.68
CA MET A 1 -2.00 21.38 -1.77
C MET A 1 -0.88 22.37 -2.03
N CYS A 2 0.34 21.89 -2.26
CA CYS A 2 1.41 22.69 -2.83
C CYS A 2 1.61 22.13 -4.26
N GLU A 3 1.76 22.98 -5.25
CA GLU A 3 2.00 22.58 -6.64
C GLU A 3 3.47 22.82 -6.96
N TRP A 4 4.12 21.83 -7.60
CA TRP A 4 5.47 21.99 -8.07
C TRP A 4 5.45 22.77 -9.38
N THR A 5 6.00 23.97 -9.39
CA THR A 5 6.01 24.84 -10.57
C THR A 5 7.10 24.48 -11.58
N GLY A 6 7.90 23.45 -11.29
CA GLY A 6 9.13 23.13 -12.01
C GLY A 6 10.39 23.60 -11.27
N GLU A 7 10.29 24.65 -10.45
CA GLU A 7 11.42 25.23 -9.70
C GLU A 7 11.19 25.31 -8.19
N SER A 8 9.92 25.40 -7.76
CA SER A 8 9.57 25.49 -6.34
C SER A 8 8.19 24.90 -6.05
N TRP A 9 7.99 24.47 -4.81
CA TRP A 9 6.66 24.10 -4.31
C TRP A 9 5.94 25.39 -3.91
N VAL A 10 4.89 25.74 -4.65
CA VAL A 10 4.07 26.92 -4.39
C VAL A 10 2.77 26.49 -3.71
N PRO A 11 2.36 27.13 -2.60
CA PRO A 11 1.08 26.83 -1.98
C PRO A 11 -0.06 27.14 -2.95
N THR A 12 -0.83 26.14 -3.37
CA THR A 12 -2.12 26.38 -4.05
C THR A 12 -3.24 26.64 -3.05
N SER A 13 -2.98 26.37 -1.76
CA SER A 13 -3.75 26.88 -0.64
C SER A 13 -2.83 27.05 0.58
N PRO A 14 -2.88 28.21 1.28
CA PRO A 14 -1.95 28.55 2.37
C PRO A 14 -1.98 27.59 3.56
N ALA A 15 -3.04 26.78 3.71
CA ALA A 15 -3.24 25.90 4.86
C ALA A 15 -2.46 24.57 4.82
N PHE A 16 -1.78 24.25 3.72
CA PHE A 16 -1.23 22.91 3.49
C PHE A 16 0.29 22.83 3.39
N CYS A 17 1.02 23.96 3.49
CA CYS A 17 2.48 23.96 3.44
C CYS A 17 3.11 24.21 4.84
N ASN A 18 2.31 24.17 5.91
CA ASN A 18 2.77 24.10 7.30
C ASN A 18 3.15 22.64 7.64
N ASN A 19 4.34 22.44 8.21
CA ASN A 19 4.91 21.13 8.53
C ASN A 19 4.21 20.36 9.67
N THR A 20 3.28 20.99 10.40
CA THR A 20 2.60 20.35 11.54
C THR A 20 1.28 19.68 11.18
N GLU A 21 0.49 20.21 10.26
CA GLU A 21 -0.86 19.70 9.93
C GLU A 21 -0.87 19.11 8.51
N ARG A 22 -0.84 17.77 8.42
CA ARG A 22 -0.68 17.07 7.14
C ARG A 22 -2.01 16.49 6.68
N PRO A 23 -2.49 16.79 5.46
CA PRO A 23 -3.58 16.02 4.86
C PRO A 23 -3.10 14.59 4.63
N VAL A 24 -3.95 13.62 4.95
CA VAL A 24 -3.61 12.19 4.87
C VAL A 24 -4.46 11.53 3.80
N LEU A 25 -5.76 11.80 3.79
CA LEU A 25 -6.71 11.18 2.88
C LEU A 25 -7.93 12.08 2.66
N SER A 26 -8.62 11.88 1.55
CA SER A 26 -9.99 12.37 1.35
C SER A 26 -10.93 11.18 1.25
N ALA A 27 -12.06 11.25 1.95
CA ALA A 27 -13.03 10.17 2.00
C ALA A 27 -14.44 10.69 2.28
N ASP A 28 -15.43 9.92 1.82
CA ASP A 28 -16.83 10.11 2.15
C ASP A 28 -17.23 9.08 3.22
N LEU A 29 -17.70 9.56 4.38
CA LEU A 29 -18.16 8.72 5.49
C LEU A 29 -19.70 8.60 5.52
N GLY A 30 -20.38 8.85 4.40
CA GLY A 30 -21.83 8.86 4.26
C GLY A 30 -22.47 10.25 4.37
N ASP A 31 -21.66 11.30 4.43
CA ASP A 31 -22.09 12.69 4.53
C ASP A 31 -21.29 13.65 3.63
N GLY A 32 -20.76 13.10 2.55
CA GLY A 32 -20.00 13.80 1.51
C GLY A 32 -18.48 13.70 1.72
N THR A 33 -17.75 13.81 0.61
CA THR A 33 -16.28 13.75 0.63
C THR A 33 -15.67 14.89 1.45
N LYS A 34 -14.83 14.52 2.41
CA LYS A 34 -14.06 15.43 3.27
C LYS A 34 -12.59 15.06 3.26
N THR A 35 -11.74 16.03 3.54
CA THR A 35 -10.29 15.80 3.70
C THR A 35 -9.94 15.72 5.17
N TYR A 36 -9.25 14.65 5.53
CA TYR A 36 -8.78 14.37 6.88
C TYR A 36 -7.27 14.53 6.96
N GLY A 37 -6.81 14.98 8.11
CA GLY A 37 -5.41 15.21 8.39
C GLY A 37 -5.00 14.75 9.77
N HIS A 38 -3.71 14.77 10.02
CA HIS A 38 -3.15 14.52 11.33
C HIS A 38 -2.05 15.53 11.65
N ALA A 39 -1.78 15.73 12.93
CA ALA A 39 -0.65 16.50 13.40
C ALA A 39 0.03 15.81 14.58
N PRO A 40 1.37 15.85 14.68
CA PRO A 40 2.06 15.40 15.88
C PRO A 40 1.79 16.36 17.04
N ALA A 41 2.18 15.96 18.24
CA ALA A 41 2.17 16.83 19.40
C ALA A 41 3.13 18.02 19.20
N VAL A 42 2.59 19.25 19.20
CA VAL A 42 3.38 20.50 19.16
C VAL A 42 2.80 21.45 20.21
N GLY A 43 3.61 21.82 21.22
CA GLY A 43 3.21 22.74 22.31
C GLY A 43 2.21 22.16 23.33
N ASP A 44 1.18 21.46 22.86
CA ASP A 44 0.04 20.97 23.65
C ASP A 44 0.19 19.52 24.15
N GLN A 45 1.37 18.90 23.96
CA GLN A 45 1.74 17.49 24.26
C GLN A 45 0.91 16.37 23.60
N ASN A 46 -0.18 16.69 22.90
CA ASN A 46 -1.08 15.72 22.29
C ASN A 46 -1.07 15.79 20.75
N ALA A 47 -0.92 14.65 20.08
CA ALA A 47 -1.17 14.53 18.65
C ALA A 47 -2.66 14.68 18.33
N LYS A 48 -2.96 15.08 17.10
CA LYS A 48 -4.29 15.54 16.66
C LYS A 48 -4.74 14.82 15.40
N ILE A 49 -6.04 14.59 15.31
CA ILE A 49 -6.73 14.22 14.06
C ILE A 49 -7.62 15.40 13.69
N LEU A 50 -7.55 15.77 12.41
CA LEU A 50 -8.07 17.02 11.89
C LEU A 50 -9.01 16.76 10.71
N ILE A 51 -9.94 17.67 10.49
CA ILE A 51 -10.80 17.71 9.31
C ILE A 51 -10.74 19.09 8.65
N TRP A 52 -10.65 19.12 7.33
CA TRP A 52 -10.61 20.38 6.58
C TRP A 52 -12.03 20.92 6.38
N ARG A 53 -12.25 22.21 6.72
CA ARG A 53 -13.54 22.89 6.60
C ARG A 53 -13.61 23.91 5.46
N GLY A 54 -12.69 23.83 4.50
CA GLY A 54 -12.63 24.74 3.34
C GLY A 54 -11.70 25.94 3.54
N SER A 55 -11.61 26.47 4.77
CA SER A 55 -10.72 27.59 5.11
C SER A 55 -9.76 27.32 6.27
N GLN A 56 -10.06 26.31 7.11
CA GLN A 56 -9.27 25.97 8.29
C GLN A 56 -9.39 24.49 8.64
N TRP A 57 -8.40 24.00 9.39
CA TRP A 57 -8.45 22.70 10.03
C TRP A 57 -9.21 22.78 11.34
N GLU A 58 -10.11 21.81 11.56
CA GLU A 58 -10.80 21.62 12.83
C GLU A 58 -10.30 20.32 13.49
N VAL A 59 -9.99 20.37 14.79
CA VAL A 59 -9.58 19.20 15.57
C VAL A 59 -10.79 18.34 15.90
N ILE A 60 -10.83 17.12 15.38
CA ILE A 60 -11.87 16.12 15.69
C ILE A 60 -11.40 15.09 16.71
N ALA A 61 -10.09 14.99 16.95
CA ALA A 61 -9.54 14.17 18.02
C ALA A 61 -8.21 14.70 18.57
N ARG A 62 -8.00 14.48 19.87
CA ARG A 62 -6.69 14.57 20.53
C ARG A 62 -6.34 13.23 21.14
N THR A 63 -5.12 12.77 20.89
CA THR A 63 -4.58 11.55 21.49
C THR A 63 -3.60 11.90 22.61
N ASP A 64 -3.38 10.99 23.55
CA ASP A 64 -2.30 11.10 24.55
C ASP A 64 -0.91 10.69 24.01
N GLY A 65 -0.86 10.31 22.72
CA GLY A 65 0.34 10.03 21.96
C GLY A 65 1.09 11.25 21.45
N LEU A 66 2.41 11.09 21.26
CA LEU A 66 3.28 12.15 20.70
C LEU A 66 3.29 12.17 19.17
N PHE A 67 3.17 11.00 18.55
CA PHE A 67 3.27 10.85 17.09
C PHE A 67 1.91 11.00 16.43
N ALA A 68 1.92 11.55 15.22
CA ALA A 68 0.71 11.66 14.43
C ALA A 68 0.16 10.25 14.11
N PRO A 69 -1.13 9.99 14.33
CA PRO A 69 -1.73 8.70 14.02
C PRO A 69 -1.85 8.49 12.52
N SER A 70 -1.66 7.25 12.07
CA SER A 70 -2.00 6.85 10.70
C SER A 70 -3.51 6.70 10.57
N LEU A 71 -4.05 7.05 9.40
CA LEU A 71 -5.49 7.05 9.13
C LEU A 71 -5.82 6.22 7.90
N CYS A 72 -6.96 5.52 7.92
CA CYS A 72 -7.55 4.92 6.73
C CYS A 72 -9.08 4.93 6.84
N VAL A 73 -9.77 4.76 5.71
CA VAL A 73 -11.22 4.54 5.71
C VAL A 73 -11.50 3.09 5.37
N TYR A 74 -12.38 2.49 6.15
CA TYR A 74 -12.79 1.10 6.01
C TYR A 74 -14.28 0.98 6.34
N ASP A 75 -14.98 0.11 5.63
CA ASP A 75 -16.36 -0.25 5.93
C ASP A 75 -16.37 -1.64 6.54
N ASP A 76 -16.76 -1.73 7.82
CA ASP A 76 -16.87 -2.97 8.58
C ASP A 76 -18.22 -3.67 8.38
N GLY A 77 -18.99 -3.26 7.38
CA GLY A 77 -20.36 -3.71 7.11
C GLY A 77 -21.43 -2.86 7.79
N SER A 78 -21.04 -1.90 8.65
CA SER A 78 -21.94 -0.93 9.26
C SER A 78 -21.87 0.47 8.62
N GLY A 79 -21.21 0.57 7.45
CA GLY A 79 -20.94 1.80 6.73
C GLY A 79 -19.49 2.27 6.90
N PRO A 80 -19.04 3.24 6.09
CA PRO A 80 -17.67 3.73 6.14
C PRO A 80 -17.35 4.36 7.50
N GLY A 81 -16.17 4.04 8.04
CA GLY A 81 -15.60 4.62 9.25
C GLY A 81 -14.17 5.09 9.01
N LEU A 82 -13.77 6.15 9.71
CA LEU A 82 -12.38 6.60 9.72
C LEU A 82 -11.63 5.89 10.86
N TYR A 83 -10.68 5.04 10.53
CA TYR A 83 -9.87 4.32 11.50
C TYR A 83 -8.56 5.04 11.73
N ALA A 84 -8.16 5.12 12.99
CA ALA A 84 -6.92 5.70 13.44
C ALA A 84 -6.09 4.67 14.20
N THR A 85 -4.80 4.64 13.92
CA THR A 85 -3.83 3.83 14.65
C THR A 85 -2.60 4.65 14.98
N GLY A 86 -1.89 4.30 16.05
CA GLY A 86 -0.68 5.01 16.42
C GLY A 86 -0.22 4.67 17.83
N ASP A 87 0.69 5.49 18.33
CA ASP A 87 1.21 5.40 19.69
C ASP A 87 0.32 6.19 20.65
N PHE A 88 -0.88 5.70 20.94
CA PHE A 88 -1.80 6.33 21.89
C PHE A 88 -2.54 5.28 22.72
N HIS A 89 -2.93 5.64 23.94
CA HIS A 89 -3.78 4.83 24.82
C HIS A 89 -5.19 5.41 24.94
N HIS A 90 -5.35 6.71 24.68
CA HIS A 90 -6.63 7.39 24.71
C HIS A 90 -6.82 8.29 23.49
N ILE A 91 -8.06 8.40 23.05
CA ILE A 91 -8.51 9.35 22.03
C ILE A 91 -9.71 10.13 22.56
N ASN A 92 -9.60 11.45 22.67
CA ASN A 92 -10.58 12.30 23.36
C ASN A 92 -10.93 11.81 24.78
N GLY A 93 -9.96 11.23 25.49
CA GLY A 93 -10.16 10.65 26.83
C GLY A 93 -10.82 9.27 26.85
N ILE A 94 -11.24 8.74 25.70
CA ILE A 94 -11.76 7.37 25.57
C ILE A 94 -10.58 6.39 25.55
N PRO A 95 -10.53 5.37 26.44
CA PRO A 95 -9.49 4.34 26.39
C PRO A 95 -9.58 3.53 25.10
N ALA A 96 -8.58 3.69 24.23
CA ALA A 96 -8.49 3.06 22.93
C ALA A 96 -7.00 2.78 22.63
N PRO A 97 -6.44 1.66 23.09
CA PRO A 97 -5.02 1.38 22.95
C PRO A 97 -4.65 1.15 21.48
N GLY A 98 -4.05 2.17 20.87
CA GLY A 98 -3.42 2.13 19.55
C GLY A 98 -4.37 1.97 18.36
N PHE A 99 -5.67 1.82 18.58
CA PHE A 99 -6.65 1.63 17.51
C PHE A 99 -8.04 2.14 17.89
N ALA A 100 -8.62 3.00 17.04
CA ALA A 100 -9.93 3.60 17.24
C ALA A 100 -10.63 3.88 15.92
N MET A 101 -11.95 3.99 15.95
CA MET A 101 -12.78 4.29 14.79
C MET A 101 -13.66 5.51 15.06
N TYR A 102 -13.79 6.38 14.07
CA TYR A 102 -14.67 7.54 14.05
C TYR A 102 -15.80 7.33 13.05
N ARG A 103 -17.03 7.44 13.53
CA ARG A 103 -18.26 7.38 12.73
C ARG A 103 -19.34 8.22 13.41
N ASN A 104 -20.15 8.93 12.62
CA ASN A 104 -21.29 9.71 13.12
C ASN A 104 -20.94 10.68 14.26
N GLY A 105 -19.79 11.36 14.17
CA GLY A 105 -19.39 12.35 15.18
C GLY A 105 -18.70 11.78 16.43
N MET A 106 -18.58 10.46 16.55
CA MET A 106 -18.08 9.80 17.76
C MET A 106 -16.87 8.91 17.48
N TRP A 107 -15.88 8.96 18.38
CA TRP A 107 -14.80 8.00 18.44
C TRP A 107 -15.19 6.80 19.29
N THR A 108 -14.80 5.61 18.88
CA THR A 108 -15.04 4.36 19.63
C THR A 108 -13.76 3.52 19.60
N ALA A 109 -13.44 2.91 20.74
CA ALA A 109 -12.36 1.93 20.82
C ALA A 109 -12.79 0.65 20.11
N VAL A 110 -11.93 0.15 19.22
CA VAL A 110 -12.15 -1.09 18.46
C VAL A 110 -10.87 -1.90 18.49
N GLY A 111 -10.96 -3.23 18.37
CA GLY A 111 -9.79 -4.11 18.27
C GLY A 111 -8.73 -3.86 19.35
N THR A 112 -9.16 -3.75 20.62
CA THR A 112 -8.33 -3.29 21.75
C THR A 112 -7.22 -4.28 22.15
N GLU A 113 -7.04 -5.37 21.41
CA GLU A 113 -5.93 -6.31 21.60
C GLU A 113 -4.56 -5.71 21.24
N LEU A 114 -4.52 -4.56 20.56
CA LEU A 114 -3.28 -3.85 20.19
C LEU A 114 -2.71 -3.02 21.35
N TYR A 115 -2.43 -3.65 22.49
CA TYR A 115 -1.90 -2.98 23.69
C TYR A 115 -0.58 -2.24 23.43
N GLY A 116 -0.64 -0.90 23.39
CA GLY A 116 0.53 0.00 23.46
C GLY A 116 1.54 -0.14 22.32
N ARG A 117 1.16 -0.80 21.22
CA ARG A 117 2.02 -0.88 20.03
C ARG A 117 1.86 0.37 19.20
N ARG A 118 2.99 0.92 18.73
CA ARG A 118 2.98 2.02 17.78
C ARG A 118 2.40 1.55 16.45
N GLY A 119 1.14 1.84 16.19
CA GLY A 119 0.52 1.60 14.88
C GLY A 119 1.26 2.36 13.78
N GLY A 120 1.73 1.63 12.77
CA GLY A 120 2.37 2.18 11.57
C GLY A 120 1.36 2.49 10.46
N PRO A 121 1.82 2.53 9.20
CA PRO A 121 0.92 2.70 8.06
C PRO A 121 -0.24 1.70 8.08
N MET A 122 -1.38 2.09 7.48
CA MET A 122 -2.54 1.23 7.24
C MET A 122 -2.92 1.23 5.77
N LYS A 123 -3.40 0.10 5.26
CA LYS A 123 -4.03 -0.01 3.95
C LYS A 123 -5.24 -0.92 4.03
N VAL A 124 -6.32 -0.56 3.34
CA VAL A 124 -7.42 -1.48 3.09
C VAL A 124 -7.10 -2.31 1.86
N PHE A 125 -7.26 -3.62 1.99
CA PHE A 125 -7.03 -4.56 0.90
C PHE A 125 -8.02 -5.71 1.01
N ASP A 126 -8.51 -6.18 -0.12
CA ASP A 126 -9.34 -7.38 -0.22
C ASP A 126 -8.45 -8.53 -0.70
N ASP A 127 -8.19 -9.48 0.19
CA ASP A 127 -7.40 -10.69 -0.07
C ASP A 127 -8.24 -11.83 -0.66
N GLY A 128 -9.48 -11.57 -1.05
CA GLY A 128 -10.46 -12.55 -1.51
C GLY A 128 -11.38 -13.06 -0.40
N SER A 129 -11.15 -12.65 0.86
CA SER A 129 -12.07 -12.92 1.98
C SER A 129 -12.90 -11.68 2.38
N GLY A 130 -12.88 -10.65 1.53
CA GLY A 130 -13.50 -9.36 1.77
C GLY A 130 -12.46 -8.30 2.17
N PRO A 131 -12.80 -7.00 2.01
CA PRO A 131 -11.92 -5.92 2.41
C PRO A 131 -11.55 -6.02 3.89
N ALA A 132 -10.29 -5.73 4.22
CA ALA A 132 -9.79 -5.69 5.58
C ALA A 132 -8.70 -4.62 5.72
N ILE A 133 -8.48 -4.13 6.93
CA ILE A 133 -7.36 -3.25 7.22
C ILE A 133 -6.12 -4.12 7.48
N TYR A 134 -5.07 -3.85 6.73
CA TYR A 134 -3.71 -4.30 7.01
C TYR A 134 -2.97 -3.17 7.70
N LEU A 135 -2.32 -3.51 8.80
CA LEU A 135 -1.60 -2.61 9.66
C LEU A 135 -0.16 -3.10 9.79
N ILE A 136 0.79 -2.19 9.59
CA ILE A 136 2.16 -2.44 10.03
C ILE A 136 2.22 -2.11 11.52
N MET A 137 2.68 -3.07 12.30
CA MET A 137 2.91 -2.91 13.72
C MET A 137 4.33 -2.44 13.99
N GLY A 138 4.43 -1.33 14.69
CA GLY A 138 5.69 -0.79 15.15
C GLY A 138 6.31 -1.58 16.28
N TRP A 139 7.46 -1.08 16.65
CA TRP A 139 8.38 -1.58 17.66
C TRP A 139 7.72 -1.76 19.02
N GLY A 140 7.92 -2.93 19.63
CA GLY A 140 7.53 -3.20 21.00
C GLY A 140 8.24 -4.44 21.53
N SER A 141 9.03 -4.28 22.58
CA SER A 141 9.62 -5.38 23.35
C SER A 141 8.67 -5.78 24.47
N GLY A 142 8.10 -6.98 24.39
CA GLY A 142 7.24 -7.55 25.42
C GLY A 142 7.05 -9.06 25.22
N PRO A 143 6.88 -9.86 26.28
CA PRO A 143 6.62 -11.29 26.15
C PRO A 143 5.20 -11.55 25.63
N GLY A 144 5.04 -12.56 24.75
CA GLY A 144 3.76 -12.95 24.14
C GLY A 144 3.40 -12.19 22.86
N LEU A 145 4.32 -11.38 22.35
CA LEU A 145 4.14 -10.56 21.16
C LEU A 145 4.42 -11.37 19.89
N TRP A 146 3.49 -11.30 18.94
CA TRP A 146 3.59 -11.96 17.66
C TRP A 146 4.90 -11.51 16.98
N PRO A 147 5.72 -12.41 16.42
CA PRO A 147 6.95 -12.05 15.71
C PRO A 147 6.67 -11.26 14.42
N GLU A 148 5.40 -11.10 14.05
CA GLU A 148 4.94 -10.51 12.81
C GLU A 148 4.69 -9.01 12.97
N CYS A 149 5.38 -8.19 12.18
CA CYS A 149 5.16 -6.74 12.10
C CYS A 149 3.89 -6.37 11.31
N ILE A 150 2.98 -7.30 11.05
CA ILE A 150 1.78 -7.07 10.24
C ILE A 150 0.58 -7.75 10.90
N ALA A 151 -0.51 -7.02 11.01
CA ALA A 151 -1.79 -7.53 11.49
C ALA A 151 -2.92 -7.20 10.49
N ARG A 152 -3.91 -8.09 10.41
CA ARG A 152 -5.11 -7.93 9.58
C ARG A 152 -6.34 -7.78 10.47
N TRP A 153 -7.15 -6.75 10.23
CA TRP A 153 -8.42 -6.51 10.92
C TRP A 153 -9.58 -6.63 9.94
N ASN A 154 -10.47 -7.59 10.17
CA ASN A 154 -11.63 -7.86 9.33
C ASN A 154 -12.90 -7.07 9.73
N GLY A 155 -12.78 -6.10 10.65
CA GLY A 155 -13.93 -5.41 11.23
C GLY A 155 -14.33 -5.91 12.62
N THR A 156 -13.95 -7.14 12.99
CA THR A 156 -14.32 -7.73 14.28
C THR A 156 -13.15 -8.32 15.08
N THR A 157 -12.14 -8.86 14.40
CA THR A 157 -11.04 -9.60 15.02
C THR A 157 -9.73 -9.37 14.28
N TRP A 158 -8.62 -9.37 15.02
CA TRP A 158 -7.27 -9.40 14.44
C TRP A 158 -6.84 -10.81 14.05
N SER A 159 -6.11 -10.92 12.94
CA SER A 159 -5.44 -12.14 12.50
C SER A 159 -4.02 -11.86 12.01
N SER A 160 -3.20 -12.91 12.00
CA SER A 160 -1.82 -12.86 11.52
C SER A 160 -1.78 -12.87 9.98
N VAL A 161 -0.65 -12.52 9.37
CA VAL A 161 -0.54 -12.41 7.91
C VAL A 161 0.60 -13.29 7.41
N GLY A 162 0.27 -14.53 7.06
CA GLY A 162 1.14 -15.43 6.31
C GLY A 162 2.52 -15.68 6.93
N GLY A 163 2.67 -15.63 8.25
CA GLY A 163 3.97 -15.78 8.95
C GLY A 163 4.80 -14.50 9.03
N GLY A 164 4.28 -13.38 8.54
CA GLY A 164 4.85 -12.03 8.67
C GLY A 164 6.16 -11.79 7.92
N LEU A 165 6.80 -10.68 8.27
CA LEU A 165 8.10 -10.26 7.76
C LEU A 165 9.18 -10.49 8.81
N SER A 166 10.35 -10.97 8.40
CA SER A 166 11.44 -11.24 9.33
C SER A 166 12.83 -10.96 8.76
N ASN A 167 13.81 -10.87 9.67
CA ASN A 167 15.20 -10.67 9.33
C ASN A 167 16.09 -11.49 10.27
N PRO A 168 16.66 -12.63 9.81
CA PRO A 168 17.48 -13.49 10.67
C PRO A 168 18.71 -12.80 11.25
N SER A 169 19.24 -11.76 10.60
CA SER A 169 20.37 -10.95 11.09
C SER A 169 19.96 -9.94 12.18
N GLY A 170 18.70 -9.96 12.63
CA GLY A 170 18.22 -9.15 13.76
C GLY A 170 17.11 -8.18 13.34
N PHE A 171 17.47 -6.91 13.23
CA PHE A 171 16.52 -5.80 13.09
C PHE A 171 15.50 -6.01 11.95
N ILE A 172 14.21 -5.84 12.28
CA ILE A 172 13.12 -5.77 11.31
C ILE A 172 12.52 -4.38 11.40
N GLY A 173 12.44 -3.68 10.27
CA GLY A 173 11.78 -2.38 10.20
C GLY A 173 10.89 -2.33 8.97
N VAL A 174 9.62 -2.65 9.10
CA VAL A 174 8.64 -2.45 8.02
C VAL A 174 8.19 -0.99 8.13
N LEU A 175 8.43 -0.21 7.08
CA LEU A 175 8.27 1.25 7.13
C LEU A 175 7.14 1.73 6.25
N SER A 176 6.82 0.99 5.18
CA SER A 176 5.83 1.38 4.21
C SER A 176 5.07 0.18 3.68
N MET A 177 3.83 0.44 3.24
CA MET A 177 3.10 -0.49 2.39
C MET A 177 2.18 0.26 1.44
N GLU A 178 1.93 -0.34 0.29
CA GLU A 178 1.04 0.22 -0.72
C GLU A 178 0.33 -0.89 -1.49
N VAL A 179 -0.93 -0.67 -1.85
CA VAL A 179 -1.68 -1.59 -2.73
C VAL A 179 -1.33 -1.24 -4.16
N PHE A 180 -0.82 -2.20 -4.91
CA PHE A 180 -0.48 -2.02 -6.31
C PHE A 180 -0.87 -3.26 -7.11
N ASP A 181 -1.27 -3.05 -8.35
CA ASP A 181 -1.52 -4.12 -9.32
C ASP A 181 -0.41 -4.04 -10.37
N ASP A 182 0.46 -5.04 -10.36
CA ASP A 182 1.59 -5.13 -11.29
C ASP A 182 1.23 -5.80 -12.62
N GLY A 183 -0.07 -6.08 -12.83
CA GLY A 183 -0.60 -6.83 -13.96
C GLY A 183 -1.01 -8.25 -13.58
N THR A 184 -0.60 -8.74 -12.41
CA THR A 184 -0.94 -10.09 -11.89
C THR A 184 -2.11 -10.07 -10.89
N GLY A 185 -2.78 -8.92 -10.77
CA GLY A 185 -3.85 -8.66 -9.81
C GLY A 185 -3.38 -7.82 -8.62
N PRO A 186 -4.32 -7.19 -7.90
CA PRO A 186 -4.02 -6.37 -6.73
C PRO A 186 -3.26 -7.14 -5.66
N ALA A 187 -2.22 -6.52 -5.11
CA ALA A 187 -1.45 -7.04 -4.00
C ALA A 187 -0.97 -5.90 -3.10
N ILE A 188 -0.59 -6.23 -1.86
CA ILE A 188 0.10 -5.31 -0.98
C ILE A 188 1.60 -5.49 -1.15
N TYR A 189 2.30 -4.40 -1.41
CA TYR A 189 3.76 -4.35 -1.38
C TYR A 189 4.19 -3.75 -0.06
N PHE A 190 5.19 -4.35 0.56
CA PHE A 190 5.77 -3.89 1.81
C PHE A 190 7.22 -3.47 1.57
N GLY A 191 7.63 -2.36 2.18
CA GLY A 191 8.98 -1.82 2.12
C GLY A 191 9.58 -1.63 3.51
N GLY A 192 10.88 -1.91 3.65
CA GLY A 192 11.55 -1.77 4.93
C GLY A 192 12.95 -2.35 4.98
N ALA A 193 13.37 -2.76 6.18
CA ALA A 193 14.53 -3.64 6.42
C ALA A 193 14.05 -5.01 6.86
N PHE A 194 14.05 -5.95 5.93
CA PHE A 194 13.76 -7.36 6.16
C PHE A 194 14.27 -8.19 4.98
N SER A 195 14.54 -9.46 5.24
CA SER A 195 15.10 -10.38 4.25
C SER A 195 14.22 -11.61 4.00
N LEU A 196 13.16 -11.79 4.77
CA LEU A 196 12.20 -12.88 4.63
C LEU A 196 10.75 -12.38 4.76
N ALA A 197 9.84 -13.02 4.02
CA ALA A 197 8.40 -12.84 4.10
C ALA A 197 7.71 -14.22 4.10
N GLY A 198 7.12 -14.63 5.21
CA GLY A 198 6.60 -16.00 5.39
C GLY A 198 7.63 -17.10 5.11
N GLY A 199 8.91 -16.82 5.35
CA GLY A 199 10.04 -17.70 5.01
C GLY A 199 10.55 -17.60 3.56
N VAL A 200 9.87 -16.85 2.69
CA VAL A 200 10.32 -16.60 1.31
C VAL A 200 11.43 -15.54 1.31
N PRO A 201 12.60 -15.80 0.70
CA PRO A 201 13.65 -14.80 0.53
C PRO A 201 13.19 -13.59 -0.28
N VAL A 202 13.37 -12.41 0.31
CA VAL A 202 13.06 -11.12 -0.28
C VAL A 202 14.22 -10.15 -0.04
N ARG A 203 14.24 -9.03 -0.75
CA ARG A 203 15.32 -8.02 -0.64
C ARG A 203 14.72 -6.66 -0.31
N ASN A 204 14.29 -6.50 0.95
CA ASN A 204 13.67 -5.30 1.52
C ASN A 204 12.32 -4.88 0.90
N ILE A 205 11.81 -5.68 -0.05
CA ILE A 205 10.53 -5.50 -0.71
C ILE A 205 9.85 -6.86 -0.81
N ALA A 206 8.64 -6.98 -0.29
CA ALA A 206 7.82 -8.19 -0.36
C ALA A 206 6.45 -7.88 -0.96
N ARG A 207 5.87 -8.85 -1.66
CA ARG A 207 4.52 -8.80 -2.22
C ARG A 207 3.63 -9.82 -1.49
N TRP A 208 2.44 -9.40 -1.07
CA TRP A 208 1.39 -10.24 -0.52
C TRP A 208 0.17 -10.20 -1.44
N ASN A 209 -0.17 -11.34 -2.05
CA ASN A 209 -1.31 -11.42 -2.97
C ASN A 209 -2.65 -11.76 -2.28
N GLY A 210 -2.68 -11.77 -0.95
CA GLY A 210 -3.82 -12.21 -0.16
C GLY A 210 -3.70 -13.62 0.42
N THR A 211 -2.89 -14.48 -0.18
CA THR A 211 -2.69 -15.87 0.28
C THR A 211 -1.23 -16.27 0.41
N GLN A 212 -0.33 -15.67 -0.36
CA GLN A 212 1.06 -16.03 -0.46
C GLN A 212 1.97 -14.81 -0.53
N TRP A 213 3.13 -14.97 0.11
CA TRP A 213 4.26 -14.05 -0.01
C TRP A 213 5.06 -14.38 -1.26
N SER A 214 5.53 -13.35 -1.95
CA SER A 214 6.52 -13.48 -3.01
C SER A 214 7.49 -12.31 -3.04
N SER A 215 8.65 -12.52 -3.69
CA SER A 215 9.51 -11.44 -4.14
C SER A 215 8.98 -10.89 -5.46
N PRO A 216 8.97 -9.57 -5.69
CA PRO A 216 8.59 -9.01 -6.98
C PRO A 216 9.68 -9.19 -8.06
N GLY A 217 10.77 -9.89 -7.75
CA GLY A 217 11.88 -10.17 -8.68
C GLY A 217 12.94 -9.08 -8.75
N TRP A 218 12.65 -7.91 -8.18
CA TRP A 218 13.57 -6.79 -8.00
C TRP A 218 13.58 -6.40 -6.52
N GLY A 219 14.76 -6.07 -6.01
CA GLY A 219 14.93 -5.59 -4.64
C GLY A 219 15.82 -4.36 -4.63
N SER A 220 15.68 -3.55 -3.59
CA SER A 220 16.49 -2.35 -3.38
C SER A 220 17.85 -2.65 -2.75
N GLY A 221 18.00 -3.79 -2.08
CA GLY A 221 19.23 -4.15 -1.35
C GLY A 221 19.53 -3.26 -0.13
N ALA A 222 18.77 -2.19 0.08
CA ALA A 222 18.80 -1.29 1.24
C ALA A 222 17.38 -0.91 1.68
N TYR A 223 17.25 -0.07 2.71
CA TYR A 223 15.97 0.29 3.30
C TYR A 223 15.03 0.94 2.27
N VAL A 224 13.76 0.50 2.27
CA VAL A 224 12.66 1.23 1.63
C VAL A 224 11.84 1.91 2.70
N GLU A 225 11.87 3.23 2.72
CA GLU A 225 11.26 4.05 3.76
C GLU A 225 9.84 4.45 3.39
N GLN A 226 9.57 4.67 2.11
CA GLN A 226 8.27 5.11 1.62
C GLN A 226 7.89 4.39 0.33
N MET A 227 6.59 4.13 0.18
CA MET A 227 5.97 3.68 -1.06
C MET A 227 4.79 4.59 -1.39
N ALA A 228 4.51 4.77 -2.68
CA ALA A 228 3.33 5.47 -3.14
C ALA A 228 2.95 5.01 -4.55
N VAL A 229 1.65 4.95 -4.84
CA VAL A 229 1.14 4.73 -6.20
C VAL A 229 0.72 6.06 -6.81
N LEU A 230 1.23 6.33 -8.01
CA LEU A 230 0.83 7.48 -8.83
C LEU A 230 -0.10 7.02 -9.94
N HIS A 231 -1.22 7.71 -10.09
CA HIS A 231 -2.07 7.63 -11.28
C HIS A 231 -1.52 8.58 -12.35
N GLU A 232 -1.14 8.02 -13.47
CA GLU A 232 -0.55 8.74 -14.59
C GLU A 232 -1.66 9.32 -15.50
N PRO A 233 -1.39 10.41 -16.26
CA PRO A 233 -2.37 11.01 -17.16
C PRO A 233 -2.92 10.06 -18.24
N ASP A 234 -2.15 9.03 -18.59
CA ASP A 234 -2.55 8.00 -19.57
C ASP A 234 -3.34 6.84 -18.94
N GLY A 235 -3.72 6.95 -17.67
CA GLY A 235 -4.52 5.96 -16.95
C GLY A 235 -3.70 4.82 -16.34
N ARG A 236 -2.38 4.76 -16.57
CA ARG A 236 -1.51 3.79 -15.90
C ARG A 236 -1.34 4.12 -14.42
N ARG A 237 -0.95 3.11 -13.64
CA ARG A 237 -0.49 3.29 -12.27
C ARG A 237 0.98 2.89 -12.18
N SER A 238 1.77 3.69 -11.47
CA SER A 238 3.17 3.37 -11.17
C SER A 238 3.38 3.30 -9.67
N LEU A 239 4.08 2.28 -9.19
CA LEU A 239 4.60 2.22 -7.82
C LEU A 239 5.94 2.97 -7.76
N PHE A 240 6.02 3.96 -6.88
CA PHE A 240 7.25 4.63 -6.52
C PHE A 240 7.73 4.12 -5.17
N ILE A 241 9.04 3.93 -5.05
CA ILE A 241 9.70 3.62 -3.78
C ILE A 241 10.74 4.69 -3.47
N GLY A 242 10.83 5.09 -2.21
CA GLY A 242 11.83 6.00 -1.67
C GLY A 242 12.61 5.35 -0.54
N GLY A 243 13.91 5.60 -0.42
CA GLY A 243 14.73 5.04 0.65
C GLY A 243 16.22 5.33 0.49
N SER A 244 17.08 4.49 1.07
CA SER A 244 18.54 4.66 1.10
C SER A 244 19.28 3.68 0.17
N PHE A 245 18.65 3.32 -0.94
CA PHE A 245 19.24 2.43 -1.95
C PHE A 245 19.96 3.22 -3.05
N VAL A 246 21.01 2.61 -3.60
CA VAL A 246 21.72 3.12 -4.79
C VAL A 246 21.30 2.36 -6.04
N ASN A 247 21.09 1.05 -5.90
CA ASN A 247 20.77 0.15 -7.00
C ASN A 247 19.43 -0.54 -6.73
N VAL A 248 18.58 -0.62 -7.75
CA VAL A 248 17.30 -1.32 -7.68
C VAL A 248 16.95 -1.86 -9.06
N GLY A 249 16.36 -3.06 -9.12
CA GLY A 249 15.97 -3.68 -10.39
C GLY A 249 17.13 -3.95 -11.37
N GLY A 250 18.37 -4.01 -10.88
CA GLY A 250 19.56 -4.23 -11.72
C GLY A 250 20.19 -2.97 -12.32
N GLY A 251 19.66 -1.78 -12.02
CA GLY A 251 20.22 -0.49 -12.44
C GLY A 251 20.49 0.46 -11.28
N THR A 252 21.19 1.56 -11.57
CA THR A 252 21.45 2.65 -10.62
C THR A 252 20.27 3.62 -10.61
N SER A 253 19.57 3.72 -9.49
CA SER A 253 18.49 4.69 -9.26
C SER A 253 18.54 5.06 -7.78
N PRO A 254 19.39 6.03 -7.40
CA PRO A 254 19.57 6.36 -6.00
C PRO A 254 18.32 7.02 -5.43
N ASP A 255 17.98 6.59 -4.21
CA ASP A 255 16.96 7.14 -3.30
C ASP A 255 15.50 7.07 -3.76
N LEU A 256 15.22 7.16 -5.06
CA LEU A 256 13.89 7.11 -5.64
C LEU A 256 13.91 6.19 -6.86
N ALA A 257 12.90 5.31 -6.95
CA ALA A 257 12.69 4.49 -8.13
C ALA A 257 11.22 4.35 -8.46
N ARG A 258 10.94 4.17 -9.75
CA ARG A 258 9.61 3.99 -10.32
C ARG A 258 9.51 2.60 -10.92
N TRP A 259 8.44 1.90 -10.61
CA TRP A 259 8.04 0.66 -11.23
C TRP A 259 6.64 0.79 -11.82
N VAL A 260 6.50 0.44 -13.10
CA VAL A 260 5.23 0.55 -13.84
C VAL A 260 4.47 -0.79 -13.83
N GLY A 261 4.96 -1.79 -13.10
CA GLY A 261 4.45 -3.16 -13.20
C GLY A 261 4.86 -3.78 -14.53
N CYS A 262 3.94 -4.48 -15.19
CA CYS A 262 4.05 -4.87 -16.58
C CYS A 262 3.49 -3.77 -17.49
N PRO A 263 4.33 -2.84 -18.03
CA PRO A 263 3.85 -1.64 -18.71
C PRO A 263 3.14 -1.91 -20.04
N ASN A 264 3.21 -3.14 -20.55
CA ASN A 264 2.61 -3.58 -21.81
C ASN A 264 1.93 -4.93 -21.59
N CYS A 265 0.89 -4.94 -20.76
CA CYS A 265 0.06 -6.12 -20.53
C CYS A 265 -0.67 -6.52 -21.81
N TYR A 266 0.01 -7.40 -22.52
CA TYR A 266 -0.29 -7.79 -23.88
C TYR A 266 -0.89 -9.20 -23.94
N VAL A 267 -0.83 -9.96 -22.84
CA VAL A 267 -1.02 -11.43 -22.87
C VAL A 267 -2.44 -11.92 -22.54
N ASN A 268 -3.40 -11.01 -22.32
CA ASN A 268 -4.83 -11.35 -22.23
C ASN A 268 -5.43 -11.45 -23.64
N CYS A 269 -5.15 -12.56 -24.32
CA CYS A 269 -5.52 -12.77 -25.72
C CYS A 269 -7.02 -13.01 -25.86
N ASP A 270 -7.63 -13.71 -24.90
CA ASP A 270 -9.03 -14.10 -24.99
C ASP A 270 -10.01 -13.02 -24.48
N GLY A 271 -9.47 -11.95 -23.89
CA GLY A 271 -10.23 -10.81 -23.39
C GLY A 271 -10.93 -11.10 -22.06
N SER A 272 -10.50 -12.12 -21.31
CA SER A 272 -11.06 -12.48 -20.02
C SER A 272 -11.05 -11.31 -19.05
N SER A 273 -12.23 -10.97 -18.53
CA SER A 273 -12.43 -9.85 -17.61
C SER A 273 -12.65 -10.30 -16.16
N VAL A 274 -12.83 -11.60 -15.92
CA VAL A 274 -13.05 -12.21 -14.60
C VAL A 274 -11.77 -12.87 -14.10
N SER A 275 -11.47 -12.73 -12.80
CA SER A 275 -10.27 -13.31 -12.19
C SER A 275 -10.34 -14.85 -12.10
N PRO A 276 -9.25 -15.59 -12.41
CA PRO A 276 -7.98 -15.09 -12.93
C PRO A 276 -8.10 -14.63 -14.40
N THR A 277 -7.63 -13.42 -14.70
CA THR A 277 -7.72 -12.83 -16.06
C THR A 277 -6.68 -13.35 -17.02
N LEU A 278 -5.64 -14.04 -16.52
CA LEU A 278 -4.67 -14.77 -17.32
C LEU A 278 -4.83 -16.27 -17.07
N THR A 279 -5.21 -17.01 -18.11
CA THR A 279 -5.55 -18.44 -18.03
C THR A 279 -4.89 -19.22 -19.18
N ALA A 280 -4.99 -20.55 -19.12
CA ALA A 280 -4.56 -21.40 -20.23
C ALA A 280 -5.27 -21.06 -21.55
N ASN A 281 -6.45 -20.45 -21.50
CA ASN A 281 -7.18 -20.02 -22.71
C ASN A 281 -6.48 -18.86 -23.42
N ASP A 282 -5.80 -17.96 -22.70
CA ASP A 282 -4.98 -16.91 -23.29
C ASP A 282 -3.79 -17.49 -24.07
N PHE A 283 -3.15 -18.51 -23.49
CA PHE A 283 -2.06 -19.22 -24.13
C PHE A 283 -2.53 -19.93 -25.42
N MET A 284 -3.70 -20.59 -25.35
CA MET A 284 -4.32 -21.23 -26.52
C MET A 284 -4.74 -20.22 -27.58
N CYS A 285 -5.33 -19.09 -27.17
CA CYS A 285 -5.68 -17.99 -28.05
C CYS A 285 -4.44 -17.44 -28.75
N PHE A 286 -3.35 -17.20 -28.02
CA PHE A 286 -2.10 -16.70 -28.59
C PHE A 286 -1.50 -17.70 -29.58
N ILE A 287 -1.47 -19.00 -29.27
CA ILE A 287 -0.99 -20.03 -30.21
C ILE A 287 -1.78 -19.97 -31.52
N ASN A 288 -3.11 -19.84 -31.45
CA ASN A 288 -3.96 -19.75 -32.65
C ASN A 288 -3.65 -18.50 -33.48
N ARG A 289 -3.50 -17.33 -32.82
CA ARG A 289 -3.15 -16.05 -33.45
C ARG A 289 -1.73 -16.07 -34.05
N TYR A 290 -0.78 -16.68 -33.36
CA TYR A 290 0.59 -16.86 -33.82
C TYR A 290 0.65 -17.76 -35.05
N ALA A 291 -0.10 -18.86 -35.05
CA ALA A 291 -0.20 -19.77 -36.20
C ALA A 291 -0.82 -19.10 -37.43
N SER A 292 -1.78 -18.18 -37.24
CA SER A 292 -2.40 -17.42 -38.33
C SER A 292 -1.64 -16.16 -38.73
N ARG A 293 -0.48 -15.87 -38.11
CA ARG A 293 0.26 -14.61 -38.27
C ARG A 293 -0.63 -13.37 -38.07
N ASP A 294 -1.52 -13.43 -37.10
CA ASP A 294 -2.37 -12.32 -36.72
C ASP A 294 -1.51 -11.18 -36.12
N PRO A 295 -1.77 -9.90 -36.44
CA PRO A 295 -1.03 -8.77 -35.87
C PRO A 295 -1.01 -8.76 -34.35
N TYR A 296 -2.04 -9.30 -33.69
CA TYR A 296 -2.05 -9.49 -32.26
C TYR A 296 -0.84 -10.31 -31.81
N ALA A 297 -0.37 -11.32 -32.55
CA ALA A 297 0.75 -12.17 -32.15
C ALA A 297 2.14 -11.50 -32.25
N ASN A 298 2.23 -10.23 -32.67
CA ASN A 298 3.47 -9.46 -32.74
C ASN A 298 3.77 -8.79 -31.39
N CYS A 299 4.26 -9.57 -30.43
CA CYS A 299 4.49 -9.14 -29.05
C CYS A 299 5.63 -8.12 -28.91
N ASN A 300 6.67 -8.26 -29.73
CA ASN A 300 7.86 -7.42 -29.67
C ASN A 300 7.75 -6.17 -30.56
N VAL A 301 6.65 -6.05 -31.33
CA VAL A 301 6.30 -4.91 -32.19
C VAL A 301 7.32 -4.69 -33.31
N ASP A 302 7.91 -5.77 -33.83
CA ASP A 302 8.80 -5.72 -34.98
C ASP A 302 8.03 -5.89 -36.31
N SER A 303 8.73 -6.10 -37.42
CA SER A 303 8.11 -6.22 -38.76
C SER A 303 7.68 -7.64 -39.13
N VAL A 304 7.96 -8.64 -38.29
CA VAL A 304 7.91 -10.07 -38.63
C VAL A 304 7.49 -10.93 -37.44
N ILE A 305 6.30 -11.52 -37.50
CA ILE A 305 5.88 -12.50 -36.48
C ILE A 305 6.76 -13.75 -36.55
N ASN A 306 7.55 -14.00 -35.50
CA ASN A 306 8.52 -15.08 -35.42
C ASN A 306 8.73 -15.59 -33.98
N ALA A 307 9.68 -16.51 -33.78
CA ALA A 307 9.92 -17.14 -32.48
C ALA A 307 10.24 -16.14 -31.35
N ALA A 308 10.78 -14.96 -31.68
CA ALA A 308 11.01 -13.88 -30.72
C ALA A 308 9.70 -13.34 -30.13
N ASP A 309 8.60 -13.31 -30.89
CA ASP A 309 7.28 -12.94 -30.39
C ASP A 309 6.72 -13.97 -29.44
N PHE A 310 6.91 -15.26 -29.77
CA PHE A 310 6.51 -16.36 -28.91
C PHE A 310 7.27 -16.32 -27.57
N GLN A 311 8.57 -16.03 -27.62
CA GLN A 311 9.39 -15.82 -26.42
C GLN A 311 8.96 -14.58 -25.63
N CYS A 312 8.64 -13.48 -26.31
CA CYS A 312 8.11 -12.27 -25.69
C CYS A 312 6.77 -12.53 -24.99
N PHE A 313 5.83 -13.23 -25.63
CA PHE A 313 4.56 -13.61 -25.04
C PHE A 313 4.77 -14.52 -23.83
N LEU A 314 5.60 -15.56 -23.96
CA LEU A 314 5.93 -16.45 -22.84
C LEU A 314 6.52 -15.70 -21.64
N ALA A 315 7.44 -14.76 -21.89
CA ALA A 315 8.04 -13.96 -20.83
C ALA A 315 7.00 -13.09 -20.11
N LYS A 316 6.11 -12.43 -20.85
CA LYS A 316 5.02 -11.61 -20.29
C LYS A 316 3.92 -12.45 -19.63
N TYR A 317 3.62 -13.63 -20.17
CA TYR A 317 2.66 -14.59 -19.62
C TYR A 317 3.17 -15.17 -18.31
N ALA A 318 4.45 -15.53 -18.24
CA ALA A 318 5.10 -15.99 -17.01
C ALA A 318 5.22 -14.89 -15.94
N GLN A 319 5.28 -13.62 -16.35
CA GLN A 319 5.20 -12.46 -15.48
C GLN A 319 3.76 -12.16 -15.01
N GLY A 320 2.77 -12.90 -15.51
CA GLY A 320 1.37 -12.81 -15.09
C GLY A 320 0.60 -11.61 -15.64
N CYS A 321 1.03 -11.01 -16.77
CA CYS A 321 0.48 -9.75 -17.30
C CYS A 321 -0.98 -9.83 -17.83
N GLY A 322 -1.97 -10.02 -16.97
CA GLY A 322 -3.36 -10.30 -17.37
C GLY A 322 -4.24 -9.09 -17.74
N ARG A 323 -3.75 -7.85 -17.63
CA ARG A 323 -4.49 -6.61 -17.97
C ARG A 323 -3.61 -5.41 -18.25
#